data_AF-A0A3D9AQ11-F1
#
_entry.id   AF-A0A3D9AQ11-F1
#
_cell.length_a   1.000
_cell.length_b   1.000
_cell.length_c   1.000
_cell.angle_alpha   90.00
_cell.angle_beta   90.00
_cell.angle_gamma   90.00
#
_symmetry.space_group_name_H-M   'P 1'
#
loop_
_entity.id
_entity.type
_entity.pdbx_description
1 polymer ?
#
loop_
_entity_poly.entity_id
_entity_poly.type
_entity_poly.pdbx_seq_one_letter_code
_entity_poly.pdbx_strand_id
1 'polypeptide(L)'
;MLQNKNIFKKIGQEFLMGIFGALGTHVETKIGLGVFLLIVGLGILLSPKTQDLDYFSQCLVGIILIVMALILFIWRIKQLKNK
;
A
#
# COMPACT_ATOMS: atom_id res chain seq x y z
N MET A 1 27.11 9.17 3.64
CA MET A 1 26.11 8.24 3.05
C MET A 1 25.27 7.50 4.11
N LEU A 2 24.87 8.14 5.23
CA LEU A 2 24.12 7.49 6.34
C LEU A 2 22.68 8.00 6.55
N GLN A 3 22.31 9.16 5.99
CA GLN A 3 21.02 9.81 6.27
C GLN A 3 19.81 9.15 5.58
N ASN A 4 20.01 8.57 4.39
CA ASN A 4 18.92 8.10 3.53
C ASN A 4 18.17 6.86 4.10
N LYS A 5 18.86 5.99 4.84
CA LYS A 5 18.26 4.78 5.45
C LYS A 5 17.23 5.12 6.55
N ASN A 6 17.41 6.24 7.25
CA ASN A 6 16.49 6.65 8.32
C ASN A 6 15.18 7.22 7.78
N ILE A 7 15.20 7.87 6.62
CA ILE A 7 13.99 8.48 6.03
C ILE A 7 13.05 7.38 5.53
N PHE A 8 13.57 6.40 4.80
CA PHE A 8 12.76 5.28 4.31
C PHE A 8 12.15 4.46 5.45
N LYS A 9 12.92 4.26 6.53
CA LYS A 9 12.45 3.59 7.73
C LYS A 9 11.33 4.37 8.42
N LYS A 10 11.46 5.70 8.51
CA LYS A 10 10.48 6.58 9.13
C LYS A 10 9.18 6.66 8.32
N ILE A 11 9.28 6.81 6.99
CA ILE A 11 8.13 6.78 6.07
C ILE A 11 7.44 5.41 6.13
N GLY A 12 8.20 4.31 6.12
CA GLY A 12 7.65 2.97 6.26
C GLY A 12 6.94 2.76 7.60
N GLN A 13 7.46 3.33 8.69
CA GLN A 13 6.87 3.23 10.02
C GLN A 13 5.58 4.06 10.15
N GLU A 14 5.56 5.27 9.61
CA GLU A 14 4.35 6.11 9.53
C GLU A 14 3.29 5.48 8.62
N PHE A 15 3.72 4.87 7.50
CA PHE A 15 2.85 4.11 6.61
C PHE A 15 2.21 2.90 7.31
N LEU A 16 2.99 2.12 8.06
CA LEU A 16 2.49 1.01 8.86
C LEU A 16 1.51 1.49 9.95
N MET A 17 1.83 2.58 10.67
CA MET A 17 0.90 3.19 11.63
C MET A 17 -0.41 3.62 10.98
N GLY A 18 -0.36 4.21 9.78
CA GLY A 18 -1.55 4.57 9.00
C GLY A 18 -2.39 3.35 8.62
N ILE A 19 -1.77 2.25 8.19
CA ILE A 19 -2.44 0.98 7.91
C ILE A 19 -3.10 0.42 9.18
N PHE A 20 -2.37 0.34 10.28
CA PHE A 20 -2.89 -0.17 11.56
C PHE A 20 -4.05 0.69 12.10
N GLY A 21 -3.96 2.02 11.96
CA GLY A 21 -5.03 2.94 12.30
C GLY A 21 -6.29 2.71 11.46
N ALA A 22 -6.13 2.61 10.13
CA ALA A 22 -7.24 2.41 9.21
C ALA A 22 -7.95 1.05 9.39
N LEU A 23 -7.20 0.00 9.77
CA LEU A 23 -7.75 -1.33 10.04
C LEU A 23 -8.66 -1.35 11.30
N GLY A 24 -8.39 -0.50 12.29
CA GLY A 24 -9.16 -0.38 13.53
C GLY A 24 -10.41 0.51 13.45
N THR A 25 -10.54 1.33 12.40
CA THR A 25 -11.61 2.33 12.27
C THR A 25 -12.77 1.90 11.35
N HIS A 26 -13.82 2.75 11.26
CA HIS A 26 -15.03 2.54 10.48
C HIS A 26 -14.78 2.15 9.01
N VAL A 27 -15.80 1.58 8.38
CA VAL A 27 -15.72 0.95 7.04
C VAL A 27 -15.24 1.90 5.93
N GLU A 28 -15.53 3.19 6.03
CA GLU A 28 -15.10 4.21 5.07
C GLU A 28 -13.56 4.33 5.01
N THR A 29 -12.90 4.23 6.15
CA THR A 29 -11.43 4.23 6.27
C THR A 29 -10.78 3.04 5.59
N LYS A 30 -11.46 1.87 5.55
CA LYS A 30 -10.97 0.66 4.85
C LYS A 30 -11.00 0.82 3.34
N ILE A 31 -11.97 1.58 2.81
CA ILE A 31 -12.04 1.93 1.39
C ILE A 31 -10.93 2.93 1.05
N GLY A 32 -10.76 3.97 1.88
CA GLY A 32 -9.67 4.95 1.71
C GLY A 32 -8.29 4.29 1.70
N LEU A 33 -8.05 3.33 2.61
CA LEU A 33 -6.84 2.53 2.63
C LEU A 33 -6.67 1.70 1.34
N GLY A 34 -7.74 1.06 0.87
CA GLY A 34 -7.71 0.30 -0.38
C GLY A 34 -7.33 1.16 -1.59
N VAL A 35 -7.93 2.35 -1.73
CA VAL A 35 -7.61 3.29 -2.82
C VAL A 35 -6.15 3.75 -2.73
N PHE A 36 -5.68 4.09 -1.53
CA PHE A 36 -4.30 4.52 -1.32
C PHE A 36 -3.28 3.44 -1.69
N LEU A 37 -3.47 2.21 -1.22
CA LEU A 37 -2.60 1.08 -1.54
C LEU A 37 -2.55 0.80 -3.04
N LEU A 38 -3.69 0.95 -3.73
CA LEU A 38 -3.79 0.73 -5.17
C LEU A 38 -3.03 1.82 -5.96
N ILE A 39 -3.16 3.09 -5.58
CA ILE A 39 -2.43 4.21 -6.19
C ILE A 39 -0.92 4.03 -6.00
N VAL A 40 -0.48 3.74 -4.77
CA VAL A 40 0.95 3.55 -4.46
C VAL A 40 1.51 2.34 -5.23
N GLY A 41 0.78 1.22 -5.24
CA GLY A 41 1.21 0.01 -5.96
C GLY A 41 1.34 0.24 -7.48
N LEU A 42 0.38 0.93 -8.09
CA LEU A 42 0.47 1.32 -9.51
C LEU A 42 1.60 2.31 -9.76
N GLY A 43 1.81 3.28 -8.86
CA GLY A 43 2.91 4.24 -8.96
C GLY A 43 4.28 3.56 -8.97
N ILE A 44 4.46 2.50 -8.17
CA ILE A 44 5.68 1.69 -8.17
C ILE A 44 5.85 0.93 -9.49
N LEU A 45 4.78 0.31 -10.01
CA LEU A 45 4.84 -0.46 -11.26
C LEU A 45 5.05 0.41 -12.51
N LEU A 46 4.51 1.63 -12.50
CA LEU A 46 4.63 2.58 -13.60
C LEU A 46 5.87 3.47 -13.47
N SER A 47 6.59 3.42 -12.35
CA SER A 47 7.79 4.20 -12.13
C SER A 47 8.87 3.82 -13.15
N PRO A 48 9.58 4.80 -13.73
CA PRO A 48 10.69 4.51 -14.64
C PRO A 48 11.74 3.66 -13.93
N LYS A 49 12.32 2.72 -14.69
CA LYS A 49 13.33 1.78 -14.19
C LYS A 49 14.60 2.54 -13.79
N THR A 50 14.77 2.78 -12.50
CA THR A 50 16.01 3.32 -11.94
C THR A 50 17.01 2.18 -11.78
N GLN A 51 18.22 2.32 -12.33
CA GLN A 51 19.26 1.27 -12.36
C GLN A 51 19.85 0.92 -10.97
N ASP A 52 19.50 1.67 -9.92
CA ASP A 52 20.14 1.58 -8.60
C ASP A 52 19.40 0.71 -7.57
N LEU A 53 18.15 0.30 -7.86
CA LEU A 53 17.34 -0.54 -6.98
C LEU A 53 16.92 -1.79 -7.73
N ASP A 54 16.94 -2.92 -7.03
CA ASP A 54 16.58 -4.23 -7.57
C ASP A 54 15.12 -4.20 -8.08
N TYR A 55 14.97 -3.99 -9.39
CA TYR A 55 13.70 -3.74 -10.06
C TYR A 55 12.68 -4.84 -9.80
N PHE A 56 13.16 -6.08 -9.67
CA PHE A 56 12.33 -7.22 -9.32
C PHE A 56 11.68 -7.03 -7.94
N SER A 57 12.46 -6.62 -6.95
CA SER A 57 11.98 -6.35 -5.59
C SER A 57 10.95 -5.21 -5.57
N GLN A 58 11.14 -4.14 -6.36
CA GLN A 58 10.17 -3.06 -6.48
C GLN A 58 8.85 -3.52 -7.11
N CYS A 59 8.91 -4.26 -8.22
CA CYS A 59 7.72 -4.83 -8.86
C CYS A 59 6.97 -5.75 -7.90
N LEU A 60 7.69 -6.58 -7.15
CA LEU A 60 7.10 -7.50 -6.18
C LEU A 60 6.36 -6.75 -5.08
N VAL A 61 6.95 -5.67 -4.53
CA VAL A 61 6.27 -4.79 -3.58
C VAL A 61 5.04 -4.13 -4.19
N GLY A 62 5.14 -3.60 -5.42
CA GLY A 62 4.00 -2.98 -6.12
C GLY A 62 2.83 -3.96 -6.31
N ILE A 63 3.11 -5.19 -6.72
CA ILE A 63 2.10 -6.26 -6.87
C ILE A 63 1.46 -6.58 -5.52
N ILE A 64 2.23 -6.74 -4.44
CA ILE A 64 1.69 -7.03 -3.11
C ILE A 64 0.71 -5.94 -2.68
N LEU A 65 1.04 -4.66 -2.88
CA LEU A 65 0.16 -3.55 -2.50
C LEU A 65 -1.16 -3.57 -3.29
N ILE A 66 -1.10 -3.86 -4.59
CA ILE A 66 -2.31 -3.99 -5.44
C ILE A 66 -3.17 -5.17 -4.97
N VAL A 67 -2.56 -6.32 -4.70
CA VAL A 67 -3.29 -7.50 -4.19
C VAL A 67 -3.98 -7.18 -2.86
N MET A 68 -3.30 -6.52 -1.93
CA MET A 68 -3.90 -6.10 -0.66
C MET A 68 -5.08 -5.14 -0.86
N ALA A 69 -4.96 -4.19 -1.79
CA ALA A 69 -6.05 -3.28 -2.14
C ALA A 69 -7.28 -4.03 -2.68
N LEU A 70 -7.07 -4.98 -3.60
CA LEU A 70 -8.14 -5.80 -4.16
C LEU A 70 -8.86 -6.62 -3.08
N ILE A 71 -8.12 -7.21 -2.14
CA ILE A 71 -8.70 -7.95 -1.02
C ILE A 71 -9.62 -7.05 -0.19
N LEU A 72 -9.19 -5.82 0.13
CA LEU A 72 -10.00 -4.86 0.88
C LEU A 72 -11.28 -4.48 0.14
N PHE A 73 -11.20 -4.24 -1.18
CA PHE A 73 -12.38 -3.93 -1.99
C PHE A 73 -13.35 -5.12 -2.08
N ILE A 74 -12.84 -6.34 -2.29
CA ILE A 74 -13.66 -7.55 -2.32
C ILE A 74 -14.37 -7.73 -0.98
N TRP A 75 -13.67 -7.51 0.14
CA TRP A 75 -14.25 -7.64 1.47
C TRP A 75 -15.35 -6.61 1.70
N ARG A 76 -15.16 -5.37 1.23
CA ARG A 76 -16.19 -4.33 1.27
C ARG A 76 -17.41 -4.69 0.42
N ILE A 77 -17.22 -5.18 -0.80
CA ILE A 77 -18.31 -5.61 -1.68
C ILE A 77 -19.11 -6.74 -1.02
N LYS A 78 -18.44 -7.73 -0.42
CA LYS A 78 -19.10 -8.80 0.34
C LYS A 78 -19.90 -8.26 1.52
N GLN A 79 -19.36 -7.28 2.26
CA GLN A 79 -20.05 -6.67 3.39
C GLN A 79 -21.30 -5.88 2.96
N LEU A 80 -21.27 -5.23 1.80
CA LEU A 80 -22.42 -4.52 1.24
C LEU A 80 -23.49 -5.49 0.71
N LYS A 81 -23.09 -6.63 0.15
CA LYS A 81 -24.02 -7.65 -0.35
C LYS A 81 -24.73 -8.42 0.77
N ASN A 82 -24.11 -8.55 1.93
CA ASN A 82 -24.67 -9.20 3.11
C ASN A 82 -25.48 -8.25 4.02
N LYS A 83 -25.74 -7.02 3.56
CA LYS A 83 -26.51 -5.99 4.25
C LYS A 83 -27.82 -5.75 3.50
#